data_AF-A0AAF6BJS2-F1
#
_entry.id   AF-A0AAF6BJS2-F1
#
_cell.length_a   1.000
_cell.length_b   1.000
_cell.length_c   1.000
_cell.angle_alpha   90.00
_cell.angle_beta   90.00
_cell.angle_gamma   90.00
#
_symmetry.space_group_name_H-M   'P 1'
#
loop_
_entity.id
_entity.type
_entity.pdbx_description
1 polymer ?
#
loop_
_entity_poly.entity_id
_entity_poly.type
_entity_poly.pdbx_seq_one_letter_code
_entity_poly.pdbx_strand_id
1 'polypeptide(L)'
;MRRRRRMESSDRRMPQGLLLLSWTVALLCGCVSQAYSGQEGVCVSQGSRFPKFSLENHAPRKASKGKIDLTLCRYYRKKTCCDVVQTHAAILTLQKLAGSGEASSQCLEQWEVLECSICDPRVGITPGPPLLCPAFCESVFSACADAFFSTDPLTQMLMPCGPKDVLCARAKEWASNSSAFCQLAGFASVDTRNQFNFLEERACYDGKAEAPGSADEVVKIKQRSTRRAKHDSSLDMLRKYIENMDVAVQIMWAIGGLVLTAGALHLRRRTLLKNSTAAVVMRNKQLQEEARARQQAVYKVSAATSAGAAKRDKKPRDSPKAA
;
A
#
# COMPACT_ATOMS: atom_id res chain seq x y z
N MET A 1 -46.28 -58.21 44.92
CA MET A 1 -45.64 -59.06 43.88
C MET A 1 -45.72 -58.37 42.53
N ARG A 2 -44.64 -57.75 42.03
CA ARG A 2 -44.57 -57.25 40.64
C ARG A 2 -43.22 -57.63 40.03
N ARG A 3 -43.30 -58.30 38.88
CA ARG A 3 -42.23 -58.96 38.14
C ARG A 3 -41.27 -57.95 37.50
N ARG A 4 -39.98 -58.31 37.50
CA ARG A 4 -38.93 -57.81 36.60
C ARG A 4 -39.29 -58.03 35.12
N ARG A 5 -38.94 -57.07 34.27
CA ARG A 5 -38.36 -57.16 32.90
C ARG A 5 -38.07 -55.72 32.45
N ARG A 6 -37.11 -55.39 31.61
CA ARG A 6 -35.77 -55.86 31.20
C ARG A 6 -35.26 -54.66 30.37
N MET A 7 -34.02 -54.23 30.58
CA MET A 7 -33.38 -53.15 29.79
C MET A 7 -33.28 -53.55 28.32
N GLU A 8 -33.54 -52.61 27.42
CA GLU A 8 -33.15 -52.71 26.01
C GLU A 8 -32.36 -51.46 25.63
N SER A 9 -31.09 -51.71 25.33
CA SER A 9 -30.08 -50.77 24.82
C SER A 9 -30.32 -50.58 23.33
N SER A 10 -30.46 -49.33 22.87
CA SER A 10 -30.55 -49.00 21.45
C SER A 10 -29.32 -48.19 21.04
N ASP A 11 -28.37 -48.92 20.46
CA ASP A 11 -27.20 -48.46 19.72
C ASP A 11 -27.64 -47.62 18.50
N ARG A 12 -27.45 -46.30 18.54
CA ARG A 12 -27.61 -45.42 17.37
C ARG A 12 -26.24 -44.95 16.88
N ARG A 13 -25.70 -45.74 15.95
CA ARG A 13 -24.68 -45.32 14.97
C ARG A 13 -25.17 -44.06 14.23
N MET A 14 -24.57 -42.90 14.51
CA MET A 14 -24.77 -41.67 13.76
C MET A 14 -24.06 -41.76 12.39
N PRO A 15 -24.70 -41.36 11.29
CA PRO A 15 -24.10 -41.41 9.97
C PRO A 15 -23.02 -40.33 9.83
N GLN A 16 -21.82 -40.76 9.42
CA GLN A 16 -20.63 -39.95 9.18
C GLN A 16 -20.79 -38.84 8.10
N GLY A 17 -21.95 -38.76 7.44
CA GLY A 17 -22.25 -37.77 6.40
C GLY A 17 -22.60 -36.37 6.92
N LEU A 18 -23.11 -36.23 8.15
CA LEU A 18 -23.50 -34.90 8.68
C LEU A 18 -22.30 -34.06 9.14
N LEU A 19 -21.20 -34.69 9.56
CA LEU A 19 -20.01 -33.96 10.00
C LEU A 19 -19.28 -33.28 8.83
N LEU A 20 -19.26 -33.92 7.66
CA LEU A 20 -18.62 -33.37 6.45
C LEU A 20 -19.36 -32.15 5.87
N LEU A 21 -20.70 -32.13 5.96
CA LEU A 21 -21.50 -30.96 5.56
C LEU A 21 -21.36 -29.78 6.52
N SER A 22 -21.13 -30.03 7.81
CA SER A 22 -20.87 -28.95 8.77
C SER A 22 -19.50 -28.27 8.54
N TRP A 23 -18.50 -29.04 8.08
CA TRP A 23 -17.17 -28.51 7.77
C TRP A 23 -17.15 -27.71 6.47
N THR A 24 -17.93 -28.09 5.45
CA THR A 24 -18.02 -27.32 4.20
C THR A 24 -18.79 -26.01 4.37
N VAL A 25 -19.83 -25.98 5.22
CA VAL A 25 -20.53 -24.73 5.56
C VAL A 25 -19.65 -23.81 6.41
N ALA A 26 -18.84 -24.34 7.33
CA ALA A 26 -17.87 -23.54 8.09
C ALA A 26 -16.74 -22.97 7.20
N LEU A 27 -16.27 -23.73 6.21
CA LEU A 27 -15.27 -23.27 5.23
C LEU A 27 -15.83 -22.23 4.24
N LEU A 28 -17.10 -22.32 3.85
CA LEU A 28 -17.77 -21.30 3.03
C LEU A 28 -18.15 -20.06 3.84
N CYS A 29 -18.49 -20.20 5.12
CA CYS A 29 -18.78 -19.07 6.02
C CYS A 29 -17.50 -18.32 6.44
N GLY A 30 -16.38 -19.04 6.62
CA GLY A 30 -15.06 -18.46 6.90
C GLY A 30 -14.49 -17.60 5.76
N CYS A 31 -14.93 -17.81 4.52
CA CYS A 31 -14.52 -16.99 3.37
C CYS A 31 -15.25 -15.64 3.29
N VAL A 32 -16.37 -15.44 3.99
CA VAL A 32 -17.12 -14.16 3.94
C VAL A 32 -16.64 -13.16 5.01
N SER A 33 -15.90 -13.62 6.02
CA SER A 33 -15.48 -12.74 7.13
C SER A 33 -14.08 -12.12 6.96
N GLN A 34 -13.33 -12.45 5.90
CA GLN A 34 -12.01 -11.85 5.64
C GLN A 34 -12.09 -10.64 4.69
N ALA A 35 -13.07 -9.77 4.92
CA ALA A 35 -13.08 -8.40 4.40
C ALA A 35 -13.18 -7.37 5.54
N TYR A 36 -12.73 -7.69 6.74
CA TYR A 36 -12.33 -6.70 7.73
C TYR A 36 -10.87 -6.30 7.49
N SER A 37 -10.60 -5.70 6.33
CA SER A 37 -9.49 -4.76 6.21
C SER A 37 -9.85 -3.59 7.11
N GLY A 38 -8.93 -3.17 7.99
CA GLY A 38 -9.18 -2.17 9.04
C GLY A 38 -10.02 -1.01 8.52
N GLN A 39 -10.99 -0.54 9.33
CA GLN A 39 -11.94 0.49 8.94
C GLN A 39 -11.21 1.76 8.46
N GLU A 40 -10.91 1.83 7.17
CA GLU A 40 -10.47 3.06 6.54
C GLU A 40 -11.71 3.94 6.44
N GLY A 41 -11.75 5.00 7.24
CA GLY A 41 -12.84 5.98 7.19
C GLY A 41 -13.05 6.49 5.77
N VAL A 42 -14.28 6.92 5.48
CA VAL A 42 -14.62 7.56 4.19
C VAL A 42 -14.31 9.05 4.24
N CYS A 43 -13.94 9.62 3.10
CA CYS A 43 -13.73 11.07 3.00
C CYS A 43 -15.05 11.81 3.22
N VAL A 44 -15.02 12.83 4.07
CA VAL A 44 -16.17 13.66 4.42
C VAL A 44 -15.86 15.11 4.11
N SER A 45 -16.69 15.76 3.30
CA SER A 45 -16.53 17.18 2.98
C SER A 45 -16.63 18.02 4.27
N GLN A 46 -15.59 18.80 4.57
CA GLN A 46 -15.44 19.48 5.87
C GLN A 46 -16.42 20.63 6.11
N GLY A 47 -17.19 21.01 5.10
CA GLY A 47 -17.95 22.26 5.12
C GLY A 47 -16.99 23.44 5.25
N SER A 48 -17.46 24.57 5.78
CA SER A 48 -16.63 25.78 5.97
C SER A 48 -16.21 26.39 4.61
N ARG A 49 -15.03 27.00 4.54
CA ARG A 49 -14.46 27.62 3.34
C ARG A 49 -13.89 26.64 2.31
N PHE A 50 -13.86 25.35 2.61
CA PHE A 50 -13.24 24.36 1.73
C PHE A 50 -14.23 23.83 0.69
N PRO A 51 -13.83 23.67 -0.58
CA PRO A 51 -14.67 23.03 -1.58
C PRO A 51 -15.04 21.59 -1.17
N LYS A 52 -16.12 21.04 -1.74
CA LYS A 52 -16.51 19.64 -1.49
C LYS A 52 -15.54 18.63 -2.12
N PHE A 53 -15.30 17.52 -1.45
CA PHE A 53 -14.44 16.47 -1.98
C PHE A 53 -15.12 15.73 -3.14
N SER A 54 -14.42 15.59 -4.27
CA SER A 54 -14.83 14.67 -5.35
C SER A 54 -14.88 13.21 -4.87
N LEU A 55 -14.15 12.91 -3.78
CA LEU A 55 -14.05 11.59 -3.15
C LEU A 55 -15.00 11.42 -1.97
N GLU A 56 -15.97 12.32 -1.78
CA GLU A 56 -16.93 12.22 -0.68
C GLU A 56 -17.59 10.82 -0.67
N ASN A 57 -17.71 10.24 0.53
CA ASN A 57 -18.18 8.87 0.76
C ASN A 57 -17.30 7.74 0.21
N HIS A 58 -16.10 8.04 -0.28
CA HIS A 58 -15.12 7.05 -0.73
C HIS A 58 -13.91 7.04 0.20
N ALA A 59 -13.22 5.91 0.32
CA ALA A 59 -11.99 5.82 1.10
C ALA A 59 -10.87 6.71 0.49
N PRO A 60 -9.99 7.30 1.33
CA PRO A 60 -8.81 8.02 0.86
C PRO A 60 -7.97 7.13 -0.05
N ARG A 61 -7.66 7.61 -1.25
CA ARG A 61 -6.92 6.85 -2.26
C ARG A 61 -5.72 7.61 -2.76
N LYS A 62 -4.87 6.92 -3.49
CA LYS A 62 -3.74 7.54 -4.18
C LYS A 62 -4.25 8.55 -5.20
N ALA A 63 -3.69 9.76 -5.20
CA ALA A 63 -4.03 10.75 -6.20
C ALA A 63 -3.66 10.24 -7.61
N SER A 64 -4.60 10.34 -8.54
CA SER A 64 -4.44 9.86 -9.91
C SER A 64 -3.30 10.60 -10.62
N LYS A 65 -2.42 9.87 -11.32
CA LYS A 65 -1.40 10.50 -12.17
C LYS A 65 -2.08 11.10 -13.41
N GLY A 66 -1.76 12.34 -13.77
CA GLY A 66 -2.26 12.99 -15.00
C GLY A 66 -2.95 14.33 -14.72
N LYS A 67 -4.05 14.61 -15.44
CA LYS A 67 -4.83 15.88 -15.30
C LYS A 67 -5.51 16.06 -13.93
N ILE A 68 -5.53 15.01 -13.11
CA ILE A 68 -6.18 14.89 -11.79
C ILE A 68 -5.08 14.85 -10.70
N ASP A 69 -3.83 15.18 -11.05
CA ASP A 69 -2.72 15.19 -10.11
C ASP A 69 -2.75 16.44 -9.23
N LEU A 70 -2.29 16.28 -7.99
CA LEU A 70 -2.19 17.36 -7.02
C LEU A 70 -1.11 18.37 -7.49
N THR A 71 -1.54 19.56 -7.88
CA THR A 71 -0.62 20.65 -8.26
C THR A 71 0.10 21.22 -7.04
N LEU A 72 -0.61 21.36 -5.93
CA LEU A 72 -0.16 21.70 -4.57
C LEU A 72 -0.43 20.52 -3.62
N CYS A 73 0.12 20.48 -2.41
CA CYS A 73 -0.16 19.40 -1.43
C CYS A 73 0.35 18.01 -1.86
N ARG A 74 1.40 17.96 -2.70
CA ARG A 74 1.94 16.72 -3.30
C ARG A 74 2.41 15.68 -2.29
N TYR A 75 2.69 16.09 -1.08
CA TYR A 75 3.12 15.21 -0.01
C TYR A 75 2.03 14.19 0.39
N TYR A 76 0.74 14.49 0.20
CA TYR A 76 -0.36 13.54 0.41
C TYR A 76 -0.69 12.65 -0.79
N ARG A 77 0.08 12.72 -1.89
CA ARG A 77 -0.20 12.00 -3.14
C ARG A 77 -0.40 10.49 -2.96
N LYS A 78 0.23 9.89 -1.95
CA LYS A 78 0.13 8.44 -1.69
C LYS A 78 -1.25 8.01 -1.18
N LYS A 79 -1.92 8.84 -0.37
CA LYS A 79 -3.24 8.57 0.22
C LYS A 79 -3.87 9.91 0.63
N THR A 80 -4.94 10.32 -0.04
CA THR A 80 -5.61 11.61 0.19
C THR A 80 -7.10 11.56 -0.13
N CYS A 81 -7.85 12.51 0.42
CA CYS A 81 -9.22 12.84 0.02
C CYS A 81 -9.30 13.96 -1.04
N CYS A 82 -8.18 14.62 -1.33
CA CYS A 82 -8.12 15.77 -2.23
C CYS A 82 -7.96 15.41 -3.70
N ASP A 83 -8.40 16.35 -4.53
CA ASP A 83 -8.24 16.39 -5.97
C ASP A 83 -7.86 17.82 -6.41
N VAL A 84 -7.71 18.06 -7.72
CA VAL A 84 -7.31 19.34 -8.33
C VAL A 84 -8.16 20.50 -7.84
N VAL A 85 -9.47 20.30 -7.65
CA VAL A 85 -10.39 21.34 -7.15
C VAL A 85 -9.94 21.89 -5.79
N GLN A 86 -9.52 21.00 -4.89
CA GLN A 86 -9.06 21.38 -3.54
C GLN A 86 -7.72 22.09 -3.60
N THR A 87 -6.78 21.53 -4.35
CA THR A 87 -5.44 22.10 -4.48
C THR A 87 -5.44 23.43 -5.21
N HIS A 88 -6.38 23.64 -6.14
CA HIS A 88 -6.51 24.91 -6.85
C HIS A 88 -6.99 26.02 -5.93
N ALA A 89 -7.96 25.75 -5.05
CA ALA A 89 -8.39 26.71 -4.04
C ALA A 89 -7.22 27.15 -3.13
N ALA A 90 -6.40 26.20 -2.68
CA ALA A 90 -5.21 26.49 -1.88
C ALA A 90 -4.13 27.29 -2.66
N ILE A 91 -3.96 27.05 -3.96
CA ILE A 91 -3.07 27.87 -4.80
C ILE A 91 -3.56 29.31 -4.86
N LEU A 92 -4.87 29.53 -5.02
CA LEU A 92 -5.44 30.88 -5.10
C LEU A 92 -5.24 31.66 -3.79
N THR A 93 -5.36 31.01 -2.65
CA THR A 93 -5.12 31.68 -1.35
C THR A 93 -3.65 32.03 -1.17
N LEU A 94 -2.72 31.13 -1.55
CA LEU A 94 -1.29 31.43 -1.56
C LEU A 94 -0.92 32.57 -2.51
N GLN A 95 -1.54 32.64 -3.69
CA GLN A 95 -1.31 33.74 -4.63
C GLN A 95 -1.77 35.08 -4.07
N LYS A 96 -2.93 35.14 -3.41
CA LYS A 96 -3.41 36.35 -2.72
C LYS A 96 -2.44 36.75 -1.60
N LEU A 97 -2.02 35.78 -0.79
CA LEU A 97 -1.11 35.99 0.33
C LEU A 97 0.26 36.52 -0.13
N ALA A 98 0.79 35.99 -1.23
CA ALA A 98 2.06 36.42 -1.81
C ALA A 98 1.96 37.76 -2.55
N GLY A 99 0.82 38.05 -3.16
CA GLY A 99 0.63 39.26 -3.98
C GLY A 99 0.17 40.47 -3.18
N SER A 100 -0.96 40.36 -2.50
CA SER A 100 -1.63 41.47 -1.79
C SER A 100 -1.52 41.35 -0.26
N GLY A 101 -1.26 40.15 0.25
CA GLY A 101 -1.08 39.89 1.68
C GLY A 101 0.28 40.32 2.24
N GLU A 102 1.22 40.75 1.39
CA GLU A 102 2.61 41.11 1.76
C GLU A 102 3.29 40.07 2.68
N ALA A 103 2.99 38.80 2.49
CA ALA A 103 3.47 37.75 3.37
C ALA A 103 4.96 37.45 3.20
N SER A 104 5.63 37.16 4.32
CA SER A 104 6.99 36.63 4.32
C SER A 104 7.04 35.23 3.70
N SER A 105 8.23 34.81 3.23
CA SER A 105 8.44 33.45 2.72
C SER A 105 8.07 32.38 3.75
N GLN A 106 8.35 32.64 5.04
CA GLN A 106 7.99 31.75 6.14
C GLN A 106 6.47 31.66 6.32
N CYS A 107 5.75 32.78 6.22
CA CYS A 107 4.29 32.76 6.26
C CYS A 107 3.70 31.96 5.10
N LEU A 108 4.22 32.14 3.87
CA LEU A 108 3.76 31.41 2.69
C LEU A 108 3.92 29.90 2.86
N GLU A 109 5.07 29.43 3.37
CA GLU A 109 5.32 28.02 3.61
C GLU A 109 4.37 27.45 4.68
N GLN A 110 4.23 28.14 5.81
CA GLN A 110 3.31 27.71 6.88
C GLN A 110 1.86 27.70 6.42
N TRP A 111 1.46 28.71 5.63
CA TRP A 111 0.12 28.79 5.07
C TRP A 111 -0.15 27.70 4.03
N GLU A 112 0.83 27.32 3.21
CA GLU A 112 0.70 26.19 2.28
C GLU A 112 0.41 24.90 3.04
N VAL A 113 1.17 24.62 4.10
CA VAL A 113 0.98 23.44 4.93
C VAL A 113 -0.39 23.45 5.60
N LEU A 114 -0.86 24.62 6.03
CA LEU A 114 -2.17 24.81 6.64
C LEU A 114 -3.31 24.56 5.64
N GLU A 115 -3.25 25.13 4.44
CA GLU A 115 -4.27 24.95 3.39
C GLU A 115 -4.37 23.50 2.93
N CYS A 116 -3.25 22.80 2.92
CA CYS A 116 -3.18 21.40 2.55
C CYS A 116 -3.66 20.43 3.66
N SER A 117 -3.98 20.92 4.86
CA SER A 117 -4.42 20.08 6.00
C SER A 117 -5.61 19.17 5.67
N ILE A 118 -6.57 19.64 4.89
CA ILE A 118 -7.75 18.87 4.45
C ILE A 118 -7.39 17.66 3.58
N CYS A 119 -6.19 17.64 3.02
CA CYS A 119 -5.69 16.56 2.18
C CYS A 119 -5.02 15.44 2.97
N ASP A 120 -4.77 15.63 4.27
CA ASP A 120 -4.36 14.57 5.19
C ASP A 120 -5.48 13.53 5.27
N PRO A 121 -5.20 12.24 5.03
CA PRO A 121 -6.23 11.20 5.09
C PRO A 121 -6.88 11.01 6.46
N ARG A 122 -6.27 11.48 7.56
CA ARG A 122 -6.85 11.45 8.92
C ARG A 122 -7.80 12.63 9.15
N VAL A 123 -7.43 13.79 8.60
CA VAL A 123 -8.27 14.99 8.65
C VAL A 123 -9.46 14.81 7.71
N GLY A 124 -9.22 14.42 6.46
CA GLY A 124 -10.23 14.28 5.42
C GLY A 124 -11.36 13.28 5.69
N ILE A 125 -11.19 12.36 6.65
CA ILE A 125 -12.22 11.40 7.09
C ILE A 125 -12.98 11.84 8.35
N THR A 126 -12.49 12.86 9.04
CA THR A 126 -13.11 13.38 10.26
C THR A 126 -14.07 14.50 9.85
N PRO A 127 -15.33 14.53 10.28
CA PRO A 127 -16.25 15.60 9.93
C PRO A 127 -15.95 16.90 10.68
N GLY A 128 -16.06 18.04 9.98
CA GLY A 128 -16.00 19.38 10.55
C GLY A 128 -14.70 20.12 10.24
N PRO A 129 -14.53 21.37 10.71
CA PRO A 129 -13.31 22.13 10.45
C PRO A 129 -12.07 21.37 10.96
N PRO A 130 -10.95 21.35 10.20
CA PRO A 130 -9.76 20.61 10.62
C PRO A 130 -9.27 21.05 11.99
N LEU A 131 -9.03 20.08 12.88
CA LEU A 131 -8.51 20.33 14.22
C LEU A 131 -6.99 20.50 14.18
N LEU A 132 -6.51 21.69 14.49
CA LEU A 132 -5.09 22.01 14.51
C LEU A 132 -4.50 21.84 15.91
N CYS A 133 -3.26 21.36 15.98
CA CYS A 133 -2.51 21.35 17.22
C CYS A 133 -2.14 22.80 17.62
N PRO A 134 -2.16 23.14 18.93
CA PRO A 134 -1.88 24.49 19.40
C PRO A 134 -0.53 25.02 18.91
N ALA A 135 0.52 24.19 19.00
CA ALA A 135 1.87 24.56 18.56
C ALA A 135 1.96 24.84 17.06
N PHE A 136 1.21 24.09 16.23
CA PHE A 136 1.19 24.34 14.79
C PHE A 136 0.43 25.64 14.47
N CYS A 137 -0.73 25.85 15.11
CA CYS A 137 -1.49 27.10 14.97
C CYS A 137 -0.68 28.33 15.42
N GLU A 138 0.09 28.22 16.49
CA GLU A 138 1.01 29.26 16.96
C GLU A 138 2.17 29.54 15.98
N SER A 139 2.74 28.48 15.38
CA SER A 139 3.74 28.61 14.31
C SER A 139 3.19 29.38 13.11
N VAL A 140 1.97 29.06 12.66
CA VAL A 140 1.34 29.79 11.54
C VAL A 140 1.08 31.25 11.93
N PHE A 141 0.47 31.51 13.09
CA PHE A 141 0.13 32.87 13.52
C PHE A 141 1.36 33.75 13.67
N SER A 142 2.42 33.24 14.30
CA SER A 142 3.67 34.00 14.47
C SER A 142 4.37 34.30 13.14
N ALA A 143 4.38 33.35 12.21
CA ALA A 143 4.94 33.56 10.88
C ALA A 143 4.14 34.60 10.06
N CYS A 144 2.81 34.59 10.19
CA CYS A 144 1.89 35.42 9.41
C CYS A 144 1.40 36.68 10.13
N ALA A 145 1.93 37.00 11.32
CA ALA A 145 1.42 38.07 12.18
C ALA A 145 1.35 39.46 11.49
N ASP A 146 2.32 39.74 10.62
CA ASP A 146 2.43 40.99 9.87
C ASP A 146 1.80 40.96 8.47
N ALA A 147 1.36 39.78 7.99
CA ALA A 147 0.69 39.66 6.71
C ALA A 147 -0.75 40.20 6.78
N PHE A 148 -1.26 40.69 5.66
CA PHE A 148 -2.59 41.28 5.54
C PHE A 148 -3.67 40.24 5.25
N PHE A 149 -4.74 40.31 6.02
CA PHE A 149 -5.93 39.47 5.90
C PHE A 149 -7.19 40.32 5.84
N SER A 150 -8.24 39.73 5.27
CA SER A 150 -9.59 40.29 5.17
C SER A 150 -10.61 39.20 5.48
N THR A 151 -11.80 39.59 5.96
CA THR A 151 -12.92 38.68 6.11
C THR A 151 -13.56 38.43 4.73
N ASP A 152 -13.65 37.17 4.32
CA ASP A 152 -14.35 36.78 3.10
C ASP A 152 -15.86 36.99 3.28
N PRO A 153 -16.52 37.75 2.38
CA PRO A 153 -17.94 38.10 2.55
C PRO A 153 -18.88 36.89 2.48
N LEU A 154 -18.49 35.82 1.78
CA LEU A 154 -19.32 34.63 1.60
C LEU A 154 -19.24 33.70 2.81
N THR A 155 -18.02 33.41 3.26
CA THR A 155 -17.76 32.43 4.33
C THR A 155 -17.65 33.06 5.71
N GLN A 156 -17.53 34.40 5.79
CA GLN A 156 -17.26 35.16 7.02
C GLN A 156 -15.97 34.70 7.73
N MET A 157 -15.05 34.10 6.98
CA MET A 157 -13.76 33.60 7.49
C MET A 157 -12.62 34.51 7.07
N LEU A 158 -11.59 34.52 7.89
CA LEU A 158 -10.37 35.28 7.64
C LEU A 158 -9.57 34.61 6.51
N MET A 159 -9.35 35.35 5.44
CA MET A 159 -8.64 34.93 4.24
C MET A 159 -7.51 35.91 3.92
N PRO A 160 -6.44 35.46 3.24
CA PRO A 160 -5.42 36.39 2.75
C PRO A 160 -6.04 37.51 1.94
N CYS A 161 -5.66 38.75 2.26
CA CYS A 161 -6.16 39.95 1.58
C CYS A 161 -5.89 39.84 0.07
N GLY A 162 -6.90 40.10 -0.73
CA GLY A 162 -6.82 40.18 -2.18
C GLY A 162 -7.05 41.61 -2.69
N PRO A 163 -6.81 41.85 -3.99
CA PRO A 163 -6.91 43.19 -4.57
C PRO A 163 -8.34 43.76 -4.63
N LYS A 164 -9.35 42.94 -4.34
CA LYS A 164 -10.77 43.33 -4.34
C LYS A 164 -11.33 43.56 -2.93
N ASP A 165 -10.52 43.29 -1.90
CA ASP A 165 -10.95 43.40 -0.52
C ASP A 165 -10.81 44.85 -0.05
N VAL A 166 -11.85 45.37 0.60
CA VAL A 166 -11.93 46.77 1.03
C VAL A 166 -11.27 46.99 2.39
N LEU A 167 -11.33 45.99 3.27
CA LEU A 167 -10.80 46.06 4.63
C LEU A 167 -9.70 45.03 4.81
N CYS A 168 -8.45 45.49 4.73
CA CYS A 168 -7.29 44.65 5.00
C CYS A 168 -6.55 45.17 6.24
N ALA A 169 -6.31 44.26 7.17
CA ALA A 169 -5.60 44.52 8.41
C ALA A 169 -4.63 43.37 8.67
N ARG A 170 -3.62 43.60 9.51
CA ARG A 170 -2.61 42.57 9.81
C ARG A 170 -3.23 41.44 10.62
N ALA A 171 -2.71 40.23 10.49
CA ALA A 171 -3.21 39.09 11.28
C ALA A 171 -3.27 39.37 12.79
N LYS A 172 -2.25 40.06 13.33
CA LYS A 172 -2.18 40.45 14.75
C LYS A 172 -3.23 41.50 15.18
N GLU A 173 -3.85 42.20 14.22
CA GLU A 173 -4.93 43.16 14.48
C GLU A 173 -6.30 42.47 14.48
N TRP A 174 -6.45 41.39 13.69
CA TRP A 174 -7.65 40.57 13.66
C TRP A 174 -7.81 39.69 14.90
N ALA A 175 -6.70 39.16 15.43
CA ALA A 175 -6.72 38.23 16.55
C ALA A 175 -5.61 38.54 17.55
N SER A 176 -5.98 38.53 18.84
CA SER A 176 -5.06 38.75 19.96
C SER A 176 -4.24 37.52 20.33
N ASN A 177 -4.63 36.34 19.85
CA ASN A 177 -3.94 35.08 20.10
C ASN A 177 -4.04 34.14 18.88
N SER A 178 -3.15 33.13 18.85
CA SER A 178 -3.07 32.17 17.76
C SER A 178 -4.35 31.33 17.62
N SER A 179 -4.92 30.84 18.73
CA SER A 179 -6.16 30.06 18.71
C SER A 179 -7.30 30.77 18.00
N ALA A 180 -7.51 32.06 18.32
CA ALA A 180 -8.53 32.91 17.72
C ALA A 180 -8.25 33.16 16.23
N PHE A 181 -6.98 33.39 15.86
CA PHE A 181 -6.60 33.54 14.46
C PHE A 181 -6.96 32.29 13.62
N CYS A 182 -6.60 31.10 14.09
CA CYS A 182 -6.94 29.86 13.38
C CYS A 182 -8.46 29.60 13.32
N GLN A 183 -9.19 29.93 14.39
CA GLN A 183 -10.66 29.85 14.41
C GLN A 183 -11.31 30.80 13.41
N LEU A 184 -10.85 32.06 13.35
CA LEU A 184 -11.31 33.03 12.36
C LEU A 184 -10.99 32.57 10.93
N ALA A 185 -9.84 31.91 10.70
CA ALA A 185 -9.47 31.33 9.42
C ALA A 185 -10.25 30.04 9.05
N GLY A 186 -11.24 29.64 9.87
CA GLY A 186 -12.13 28.52 9.59
C GLY A 186 -11.64 27.15 10.06
N PHE A 187 -10.67 27.11 10.98
CA PHE A 187 -10.12 25.88 11.56
C PHE A 187 -10.55 25.68 13.02
N ALA A 188 -10.63 24.43 13.48
CA ALA A 188 -10.78 24.17 14.90
C ALA A 188 -9.39 24.22 15.56
N SER A 189 -9.26 24.87 16.70
CA SER A 189 -8.05 24.87 17.51
C SER A 189 -8.34 24.30 18.89
N VAL A 190 -7.45 23.45 19.39
CA VAL A 190 -7.54 22.94 20.77
C VAL A 190 -7.08 24.06 21.70
N ASP A 191 -7.94 24.53 22.61
CA ASP A 191 -7.48 25.40 23.68
C ASP A 191 -6.72 24.59 24.74
N THR A 192 -5.56 25.10 25.16
CA THR A 192 -4.71 24.52 26.21
C THR A 192 -5.45 24.32 27.54
N ARG A 193 -6.58 25.00 27.76
CA ARG A 193 -7.41 24.89 28.98
C ARG A 193 -8.31 23.65 29.02
N ASN A 194 -8.67 23.07 27.87
CA ASN A 194 -9.57 21.90 27.79
C ASN A 194 -8.81 20.57 27.54
N GLN A 195 -7.51 20.57 27.85
CA GLN A 195 -6.58 19.48 27.54
C GLN A 195 -6.91 18.14 28.24
N PHE A 196 -7.75 18.14 29.29
CA PHE A 196 -7.93 16.97 30.15
C PHE A 196 -9.04 15.97 29.72
N ASN A 197 -9.94 16.32 28.79
CA ASN A 197 -11.08 15.44 28.47
C ASN A 197 -11.25 15.07 26.97
N PHE A 198 -10.40 15.58 26.06
CA PHE A 198 -10.59 15.41 24.60
C PHE A 198 -9.42 14.72 23.88
N LEU A 199 -8.33 14.43 24.60
CA LEU A 199 -7.09 13.87 24.04
C LEU A 199 -7.11 12.35 23.86
N GLU A 200 -8.19 11.66 24.20
CA GLU A 200 -8.22 10.19 24.11
C GLU A 200 -8.65 9.67 22.74
N GLU A 201 -9.20 10.49 21.83
CA GLU A 201 -9.71 9.97 20.54
C GLU A 201 -9.49 10.83 19.27
N ARG A 202 -9.02 12.09 19.34
CA ARG A 202 -8.72 12.88 18.12
C ARG A 202 -7.30 13.42 18.11
N ALA A 203 -6.46 12.81 17.26
CA ALA A 203 -5.17 13.38 16.91
C ALA A 203 -5.39 14.72 16.18
N CYS A 204 -4.76 15.79 16.66
CA CYS A 204 -4.76 17.09 15.99
C CYS A 204 -3.73 17.12 14.85
N TYR A 205 -3.94 18.00 13.88
CA TYR A 205 -3.03 18.20 12.77
C TYR A 205 -1.84 19.08 13.18
N ASP A 206 -0.62 18.57 13.04
CA ASP A 206 0.63 19.25 13.43
C ASP A 206 1.45 19.76 12.24
N GLY A 207 0.91 19.70 11.02
CA GLY A 207 1.61 20.12 9.81
C GLY A 207 2.59 19.09 9.24
N LYS A 208 2.76 17.91 9.86
CA LYS A 208 3.65 16.86 9.36
C LYS A 208 2.88 15.85 8.53
N ALA A 209 3.27 15.73 7.27
CA ALA A 209 2.87 14.64 6.41
C ALA A 209 3.46 13.33 6.91
N GLU A 210 2.66 12.47 7.54
CA GLU A 210 3.14 11.15 7.92
C GLU A 210 3.51 10.32 6.68
N ALA A 211 4.69 9.72 6.72
CA ALA A 211 5.02 8.62 5.83
C ALA A 211 4.02 7.46 6.10
N PRO A 212 3.55 6.74 5.07
CA PRO A 212 2.57 5.68 5.27
C PRO A 212 3.18 4.56 6.13
N GLY A 213 2.74 4.45 7.38
CA GLY A 213 3.17 3.39 8.29
C GLY A 213 2.46 3.45 9.64
N SER A 214 1.45 2.58 9.81
CA SER A 214 0.91 2.05 11.07
C SER A 214 0.54 3.03 12.19
N ALA A 215 -0.73 2.98 12.61
CA ALA A 215 -1.29 3.64 13.79
C ALA A 215 -0.70 3.23 15.16
N ASP A 216 0.52 2.69 15.21
CA ASP A 216 1.16 2.19 16.42
C ASP A 216 2.25 3.12 17.00
N GLU A 217 2.52 4.29 16.40
CA GLU A 217 3.61 5.17 16.86
C GLU A 217 3.18 6.31 17.80
N VAL A 218 1.90 6.43 18.17
CA VAL A 218 1.45 7.44 19.15
C VAL A 218 1.83 7.04 20.59
N VAL A 219 1.98 5.74 20.87
CA VAL A 219 2.38 5.24 22.21
C VAL A 219 3.88 5.45 22.50
N LYS A 220 4.71 5.72 21.48
CA LYS A 220 6.19 5.74 21.61
C LYS A 220 6.79 7.08 22.00
N ILE A 221 6.03 8.19 21.93
CA ILE A 221 6.55 9.53 22.22
C ILE A 221 6.74 9.75 23.74
N LYS A 222 6.01 9.03 24.60
CA LYS A 222 6.08 9.22 26.06
C LYS A 222 7.32 8.61 26.73
N GLN A 223 8.17 7.87 26.01
CA GLN A 223 9.39 7.25 26.57
C GLN A 223 10.72 7.84 26.05
N ARG A 224 10.68 8.80 25.12
CA ARG A 224 11.90 9.27 24.43
C ARG A 224 12.67 10.40 25.15
N SER A 225 12.17 10.94 26.25
CA SER A 225 12.88 12.00 27.01
C SER A 225 13.89 11.48 28.04
N THR A 226 13.93 10.16 28.32
CA THR A 226 14.91 9.57 29.24
C THR A 226 15.52 8.30 28.66
N ARG A 227 16.54 8.45 27.80
CA ARG A 227 17.72 7.56 27.69
C ARG A 227 18.54 7.91 26.43
N ARG A 228 19.42 8.90 26.57
CA ARG A 228 20.74 8.78 25.96
C ARG A 228 21.45 7.63 26.68
N ALA A 229 21.68 6.51 26.02
CA ALA A 229 22.90 5.69 26.16
C ALA A 229 22.80 4.38 25.36
N LYS A 230 23.75 4.27 24.43
CA LYS A 230 24.49 3.07 24.03
C LYS A 230 23.80 1.98 23.19
N HIS A 231 24.41 1.85 22.02
CA HIS A 231 24.28 0.89 20.93
C HIS A 231 24.70 -0.52 21.36
N ASP A 232 23.75 -1.44 21.54
CA ASP A 232 23.84 -2.89 21.24
C ASP A 232 22.47 -3.57 21.55
N SER A 233 21.60 -3.82 20.57
CA SER A 233 20.23 -4.36 20.82
C SER A 233 19.51 -4.93 19.59
N SER A 234 20.20 -5.64 18.69
CA SER A 234 19.50 -6.32 17.57
C SER A 234 18.94 -7.70 17.96
N LEU A 235 19.57 -8.41 18.90
CA LEU A 235 19.18 -9.78 19.28
C LEU A 235 18.21 -9.85 20.47
N ASP A 236 18.28 -8.90 21.40
CA ASP A 236 17.36 -8.84 22.54
C ASP A 236 15.93 -8.42 22.14
N MET A 237 15.80 -7.65 21.05
CA MET A 237 14.54 -7.29 20.41
C MET A 237 13.85 -8.53 19.81
N LEU A 238 14.62 -9.38 19.13
CA LEU A 238 14.12 -10.63 18.55
C LEU A 238 13.73 -11.65 19.62
N ARG A 239 14.51 -11.75 20.69
CA ARG A 239 14.21 -12.65 21.81
C ARG A 239 12.92 -12.26 22.54
N LYS A 240 12.76 -10.97 22.88
CA LYS A 240 11.52 -10.46 23.50
C LYS A 240 10.31 -10.52 22.57
N TYR A 241 10.52 -10.42 21.26
CA TYR A 241 9.46 -10.60 20.27
C TYR A 241 8.99 -12.05 20.23
N ILE A 242 9.89 -13.03 20.32
CA ILE A 242 9.55 -14.46 20.31
C ILE A 242 8.89 -14.89 21.62
N GLU A 243 9.33 -14.36 22.77
CA GLU A 243 8.77 -14.69 24.10
C GLU A 243 7.35 -14.14 24.34
N ASN A 244 6.96 -13.05 23.67
CA ASN A 244 5.64 -12.41 23.81
C ASN A 244 4.64 -12.77 22.69
N MET A 245 4.93 -13.79 21.88
CA MET A 245 4.01 -14.23 20.83
C MET A 245 2.79 -14.94 21.43
N ASP A 246 1.60 -14.46 21.06
CA ASP A 246 0.33 -15.10 21.39
C ASP A 246 0.26 -16.52 20.78
N VAL A 247 -0.35 -17.46 21.51
CA VAL A 247 -0.35 -18.90 21.16
C VAL A 247 -0.98 -19.14 19.78
N ALA A 248 -1.98 -18.34 19.41
CA ALA A 248 -2.62 -18.37 18.09
C ALA A 248 -1.64 -17.99 16.97
N VAL A 249 -0.73 -17.04 17.21
CA VAL A 249 0.27 -16.61 16.23
C VAL A 249 1.36 -17.66 16.07
N GLN A 250 1.78 -18.33 17.16
CA GLN A 250 2.74 -19.44 17.08
C GLN A 250 2.21 -20.60 16.24
N ILE A 251 0.92 -20.93 16.38
CA ILE A 251 0.26 -21.98 15.58
C ILE A 251 0.18 -21.57 14.10
N MET A 252 -0.14 -20.30 13.81
CA MET A 252 -0.19 -19.80 12.43
C MET A 252 1.18 -19.82 11.75
N TRP A 253 2.27 -19.47 12.45
CA TRP A 253 3.63 -19.55 11.90
C TRP A 253 4.11 -20.99 11.71
N ALA A 254 3.76 -21.91 12.62
CA ALA A 254 4.10 -23.33 12.48
C ALA A 254 3.39 -23.98 11.29
N ILE A 255 2.09 -23.73 11.12
CA ILE A 255 1.31 -24.26 9.99
C ILE A 255 1.75 -23.59 8.67
N GLY A 256 1.95 -22.26 8.67
CA GLY A 256 2.43 -21.52 7.50
C GLY A 256 3.82 -21.98 7.04
N GLY A 257 4.73 -22.22 7.98
CA GLY A 257 6.07 -22.74 7.71
C GLY A 257 6.06 -24.16 7.11
N LEU A 258 5.20 -25.05 7.61
CA LEU A 258 5.04 -26.40 7.07
C LEU A 258 4.45 -26.40 5.65
N VAL A 259 3.47 -25.55 5.38
CA VAL A 259 2.87 -25.44 4.03
C VAL A 259 3.87 -24.85 3.03
N LEU A 260 4.63 -23.82 3.42
CA LEU A 260 5.63 -23.20 2.55
C LEU A 260 6.80 -24.16 2.25
N THR A 261 7.28 -24.90 3.25
CA THR A 261 8.37 -25.88 3.06
C THR A 261 7.92 -27.08 2.24
N ALA A 262 6.71 -27.61 2.46
CA ALA A 262 6.13 -28.67 1.64
C ALA A 262 5.87 -28.19 0.19
N GLY A 263 5.38 -26.96 0.00
CA GLY A 263 5.18 -26.34 -1.30
C GLY A 263 6.48 -26.17 -2.09
N ALA A 264 7.55 -25.68 -1.43
CA ALA A 264 8.87 -25.52 -2.03
C ALA A 264 9.50 -26.87 -2.42
N LEU A 265 9.36 -27.90 -1.57
CA LEU A 265 9.82 -29.26 -1.89
C LEU A 265 9.06 -29.86 -3.07
N HIS A 266 7.74 -29.64 -3.17
CA HIS A 266 6.93 -30.13 -4.28
C HIS A 266 7.27 -29.45 -5.60
N LEU A 267 7.48 -28.13 -5.58
CA LEU A 267 7.93 -27.36 -6.74
C LEU A 267 9.34 -27.80 -7.19
N ARG A 268 10.28 -28.00 -6.24
CA ARG A 268 11.63 -28.48 -6.55
C ARG A 268 11.64 -29.90 -7.10
N ARG A 269 10.78 -30.78 -6.60
CA ARG A 269 10.62 -32.15 -7.13
C ARG A 269 10.05 -32.13 -8.56
N ARG A 270 9.08 -31.25 -8.83
CA ARG A 270 8.49 -31.07 -10.18
C ARG A 270 9.49 -30.50 -11.19
N THR A 271 10.35 -29.56 -10.81
CA THR A 271 11.37 -29.01 -11.71
C THR A 271 12.47 -30.04 -12.01
N LEU A 272 12.89 -30.83 -11.04
CA LEU A 272 13.86 -31.91 -11.25
C LEU A 272 13.34 -33.01 -12.20
N LEU A 273 12.08 -33.43 -12.05
CA LEU A 273 11.46 -34.44 -12.93
C LEU A 273 11.23 -33.93 -14.37
N LYS A 274 10.94 -32.64 -14.54
CA LYS A 274 10.85 -32.01 -15.88
C LYS A 274 12.22 -31.94 -16.55
N ASN A 275 13.27 -31.63 -15.80
CA ASN A 275 14.62 -31.54 -16.35
C ASN A 275 15.19 -32.92 -16.72
N SER A 276 14.91 -33.96 -15.91
CA SER A 276 15.35 -35.33 -16.21
C SER A 276 14.66 -35.91 -17.45
N THR A 277 13.38 -35.65 -17.65
CA THR A 277 12.64 -36.11 -18.83
C THR A 277 13.07 -35.36 -20.10
N ALA A 278 13.33 -34.06 -20.02
CA ALA A 278 13.87 -33.27 -21.14
C ALA A 278 15.25 -33.77 -21.61
N ALA A 279 16.15 -34.13 -20.68
CA ALA A 279 17.47 -34.64 -21.01
C ALA A 279 17.43 -36.01 -21.72
N VAL A 280 16.53 -36.92 -21.29
CA VAL A 280 16.35 -38.23 -21.95
C VAL A 280 15.79 -38.07 -23.36
N VAL A 281 14.81 -37.17 -23.56
CA VAL A 281 14.24 -36.90 -24.88
C VAL A 281 15.28 -36.35 -25.86
N MET A 282 16.15 -35.44 -25.40
CA MET A 282 17.23 -34.89 -26.26
C MET A 282 18.26 -35.94 -26.67
N ARG A 283 18.66 -36.83 -25.74
CA ARG A 283 19.59 -37.92 -26.03
C ARG A 283 19.03 -38.92 -27.05
N ASN A 284 17.75 -39.25 -26.93
CA ASN A 284 17.08 -40.13 -27.89
C ASN A 284 16.98 -39.52 -29.29
N LYS A 285 16.77 -38.19 -29.39
CA LYS A 285 16.80 -37.48 -30.69
C LYS A 285 18.17 -37.54 -31.35
N GLN A 286 19.25 -37.30 -30.58
CA GLN A 286 20.62 -37.38 -31.10
C GLN A 286 20.97 -38.79 -31.61
N LEU A 287 20.61 -39.83 -30.86
CA LEU A 287 20.82 -41.22 -31.30
C LEU A 287 20.04 -41.54 -32.59
N GLN A 288 18.85 -40.97 -32.75
CA GLN A 288 18.04 -41.16 -33.95
C GLN A 288 18.65 -40.44 -35.17
N GLU A 289 19.23 -39.26 -34.99
CA GLU A 289 19.95 -38.53 -36.04
C GLU A 289 21.25 -39.25 -36.44
N GLU A 290 22.03 -39.73 -35.47
CA GLU A 290 23.24 -40.52 -35.73
C GLU A 290 22.92 -41.84 -36.46
N ALA A 291 21.82 -42.52 -36.08
CA ALA A 291 21.38 -43.73 -36.76
C ALA A 291 21.01 -43.47 -38.24
N ARG A 292 20.33 -42.34 -38.52
CA ARG A 292 20.00 -41.92 -39.89
C ARG A 292 21.26 -41.58 -40.70
N ALA A 293 22.22 -40.89 -40.10
CA ALA A 293 23.49 -40.56 -40.75
C ALA A 293 24.29 -41.82 -41.10
N ARG A 294 24.33 -42.82 -40.20
CA ARG A 294 24.96 -44.12 -40.46
C ARG A 294 24.27 -44.87 -41.59
N GLN A 295 22.93 -44.89 -41.63
CA GLN A 295 22.19 -45.51 -42.75
C GLN A 295 22.52 -44.86 -44.09
N GLN A 296 22.60 -43.53 -44.14
CA GLN A 296 22.98 -42.81 -45.36
C GLN A 296 24.43 -43.08 -45.78
N ALA A 297 25.35 -43.20 -44.82
CA ALA A 297 26.75 -43.55 -45.10
C ALA A 297 26.87 -44.97 -45.68
N VAL A 298 26.19 -45.95 -45.08
CA VAL A 298 26.15 -47.34 -45.59
C VAL A 298 25.57 -47.37 -46.99
N TYR A 299 24.46 -46.67 -47.24
CA TYR A 299 23.86 -46.59 -48.58
C TYR A 299 24.83 -46.02 -49.63
N LYS A 300 25.58 -44.96 -49.29
CA LYS A 300 26.59 -44.37 -50.18
C LYS A 300 27.75 -45.32 -50.48
N VAL A 301 28.23 -46.07 -49.49
CA VAL A 301 29.31 -47.06 -49.68
C VAL A 301 28.84 -48.21 -50.57
N SER A 302 27.60 -48.69 -50.38
CA SER A 302 26.99 -49.71 -51.25
C SER A 302 26.87 -49.23 -52.70
N ALA A 303 26.45 -47.97 -52.91
CA ALA A 303 26.37 -47.36 -54.24
C ALA A 303 27.74 -47.14 -54.90
N ALA A 304 28.77 -46.80 -54.13
CA ALA A 304 30.14 -46.68 -54.65
C ALA A 304 30.75 -48.05 -55.04
N THR A 305 30.41 -49.12 -54.29
CA THR A 305 30.88 -50.48 -54.57
C THR A 305 30.28 -51.05 -55.85
N SER A 306 28.98 -50.80 -56.11
CA SER A 306 28.34 -51.21 -57.37
C SER A 306 28.87 -50.42 -58.57
N ALA A 307 29.19 -49.13 -58.42
CA ALA A 307 29.83 -48.33 -59.46
C ALA A 307 31.30 -48.74 -59.71
N GLY A 308 32.02 -49.20 -58.69
CA GLY A 308 33.39 -49.72 -58.80
C GLY A 308 33.45 -51.08 -59.50
N ALA A 309 32.50 -51.97 -59.23
CA ALA A 309 32.37 -53.25 -59.93
C ALA A 309 32.14 -53.04 -61.45
N ALA A 310 31.31 -52.06 -61.83
CA ALA A 310 31.07 -51.73 -63.24
C ALA A 310 32.29 -51.19 -63.99
N LYS A 311 33.33 -50.68 -63.29
CA LYS A 311 34.57 -50.19 -63.91
C LYS A 311 35.67 -51.25 -64.04
N ARG A 312 35.59 -52.39 -63.35
CA ARG A 312 36.64 -53.42 -63.37
C ARG A 312 36.56 -54.37 -64.59
N ASP A 313 35.44 -54.39 -65.30
CA ASP A 313 35.26 -55.17 -66.55
C ASP A 313 35.80 -54.49 -67.82
N LYS A 314 36.42 -53.31 -67.71
CA LYS A 314 37.11 -52.65 -68.84
C LYS A 314 38.61 -52.54 -68.59
N LYS A 315 39.34 -53.65 -68.75
CA LYS A 315 40.80 -53.62 -68.97
C LYS A 315 41.11 -54.37 -70.30
N PRO A 316 41.99 -53.82 -71.16
CA PRO A 316 41.99 -54.10 -72.60
C PRO A 316 42.79 -55.35 -72.96
N ARG A 317 42.42 -56.01 -74.06
CA ARG A 317 43.29 -56.95 -74.78
C ARG A 317 43.86 -56.25 -76.02
N ASP A 318 45.17 -56.24 -76.06
CA ASP A 318 46.02 -55.72 -77.13
C ASP A 318 45.92 -56.53 -78.43
N SER A 319 45.94 -55.78 -79.54
CA SER A 319 46.74 -56.01 -80.78
C SER A 319 46.47 -57.28 -81.63
N PRO A 320 46.96 -57.40 -82.90
CA PRO A 320 48.00 -56.60 -83.55
C PRO A 320 47.78 -56.18 -85.03
N LYS A 321 48.76 -55.40 -85.50
CA LYS A 321 49.11 -55.01 -86.87
C LYS A 321 49.25 -56.19 -87.85
N ALA A 322 48.96 -55.90 -89.13
CA ALA A 322 49.71 -56.25 -90.36
C ALA A 322 48.70 -56.22 -91.52
N ALA A 323 49.01 -55.89 -92.76
CA ALA A 323 50.11 -55.28 -93.49
C ALA A 323 49.48 -54.84 -94.82
#